data_AF-A0A9Y3RU68-F1
#
_entry.id   AF-A0A9Y3RU68-F1
#
_cell.length_a   1.000
_cell.length_b   1.000
_cell.length_c   1.000
_cell.angle_alpha   90.00
_cell.angle_beta   90.00
_cell.angle_gamma   90.00
#
_symmetry.space_group_name_H-M   'P 1'
#
loop_
_entity.id
_entity.type
_entity.pdbx_description
1 polymer ?
#
loop_
_entity_poly.entity_id
_entity_poly.type
_entity_poly.pdbx_seq_one_letter_code
_entity_poly.pdbx_strand_id
1 'polypeptide(L)'
;MSGLSETERAGFTKILSLMTKCDLLSLSDTVTNKMIVVENITEAKETILAFTKNAEELLRRKKVQRDLIFKYLATEGVAMPPNSEKHMLIKRTLELWSSVKVT
;
A
#
# COMPACT_ATOMS: atom_id res chain seq x y z
N MET A 1 -15.05 -7.50 11.92
CA MET A 1 -13.72 -6.88 11.73
C MET A 1 -13.27 -7.19 10.32
N SER A 2 -13.47 -6.28 9.37
CA SER A 2 -12.98 -6.46 8.00
C SER A 2 -11.60 -5.81 7.89
N GLY A 3 -10.57 -6.64 7.68
CA GLY A 3 -9.26 -6.15 7.24
C GLY A 3 -9.28 -5.84 5.75
N LEU A 4 -8.09 -5.68 5.16
CA LEU A 4 -7.94 -5.52 3.72
C LEU A 4 -8.59 -6.66 2.93
N SER A 5 -9.26 -6.32 1.82
CA SER A 5 -9.75 -7.29 0.84
C SER A 5 -8.59 -8.02 0.14
N GLU A 6 -8.89 -9.09 -0.60
CA GLU A 6 -7.88 -9.81 -1.39
C GLU A 6 -7.25 -8.92 -2.46
N THR A 7 -8.04 -8.09 -3.14
CA THR A 7 -7.55 -7.17 -4.17
C THR A 7 -6.66 -6.08 -3.57
N GLU A 8 -7.03 -5.54 -2.41
CA GLU A 8 -6.22 -4.57 -1.67
C GLU A 8 -4.91 -5.21 -1.20
N ARG A 9 -4.96 -6.43 -0.65
CA ARG A 9 -3.74 -7.17 -0.23
C ARG A 9 -2.79 -7.41 -1.39
N ALA A 10 -3.32 -7.82 -2.55
CA ALA A 10 -2.52 -8.01 -3.75
C ALA A 10 -1.88 -6.69 -4.24
N GLY A 11 -2.67 -5.61 -4.27
CA GLY A 11 -2.19 -4.28 -4.62
C GLY A 11 -1.09 -3.77 -3.69
N PHE A 12 -1.31 -3.88 -2.37
CA PHE A 12 -0.28 -3.52 -1.39
C PHE A 12 0.97 -4.38 -1.50
N THR A 13 0.84 -5.68 -1.77
CA THR A 13 2.02 -6.55 -1.96
C THR A 13 2.91 -6.03 -3.09
N LYS A 14 2.32 -5.55 -4.18
CA LYS A 14 3.05 -4.92 -5.29
C LYS A 14 3.66 -3.58 -4.87
N ILE A 15 2.89 -2.69 -4.23
CA ILE A 15 3.38 -1.38 -3.74
C ILE A 15 4.55 -1.54 -2.76
N LEU A 16 4.40 -2.41 -1.76
CA LEU A 16 5.40 -2.66 -0.73
C LEU A 16 6.68 -3.28 -1.31
N SER A 17 6.58 -3.98 -2.45
CA SER A 17 7.75 -4.53 -3.14
C SER A 17 8.60 -3.48 -3.86
N LEU A 18 8.06 -2.26 -4.03
CA LEU A 18 8.80 -1.11 -4.56
C LEU A 18 9.50 -0.30 -3.47
N MET A 19 9.30 -0.64 -2.19
CA MET A 19 9.85 0.09 -1.05
C MET A 19 11.22 -0.46 -0.62
N THR A 20 12.04 0.43 -0.04
CA THR A 20 13.31 0.03 0.57
C THR A 20 13.06 -0.73 1.88
N LYS A 21 14.03 -1.55 2.32
CA LYS A 21 13.96 -2.24 3.63
C LYS A 21 13.69 -1.23 4.76
N CYS A 22 14.45 -0.14 4.82
CA CYS A 22 14.30 0.88 5.88
C CYS A 22 12.89 1.50 5.91
N ASP A 23 12.29 1.76 4.74
CA ASP A 23 10.94 2.31 4.69
C ASP A 23 9.87 1.29 5.09
N LEU A 24 10.06 0.01 4.75
CA LEU A 24 9.17 -1.07 5.19
C LEU A 24 9.19 -1.23 6.71
N LEU A 25 10.38 -1.27 7.33
CA LEU A 25 10.52 -1.35 8.79
C LEU A 25 9.89 -0.14 9.48
N SER A 26 10.10 1.06 8.95
CA SER A 26 9.49 2.26 9.51
C SER A 26 7.96 2.30 9.34
N LEU A 27 7.45 1.72 8.26
CA LEU A 27 6.00 1.60 8.03
C LEU A 27 5.37 0.52 8.92
N SER A 28 6.04 -0.61 9.15
CA SER A 28 5.57 -1.64 10.08
C SER A 28 5.47 -1.10 11.50
N ASP A 29 6.49 -0.40 12.00
CA ASP A 29 6.46 0.29 13.30
C ASP A 29 5.23 1.21 13.43
N THR A 30 4.89 1.88 12.34
CA THR A 30 3.79 2.83 12.30
C THR A 30 2.42 2.14 12.36
N VAL A 31 2.25 0.98 11.70
CA VAL A 31 0.97 0.27 11.70
C VAL A 31 0.79 -0.62 12.93
N THR A 32 1.87 -1.05 13.58
CA THR A 32 1.84 -1.84 14.82
C THR A 32 1.89 -0.98 16.07
N ASN A 33 1.99 0.35 15.93
CA ASN A 33 2.31 1.26 17.04
C ASN A 33 3.56 0.82 17.82
N LYS A 34 4.57 0.30 17.10
CA LYS A 34 5.84 -0.21 17.63
C LYS A 34 5.70 -1.38 18.62
N MET A 35 4.55 -2.04 18.67
CA MET A 35 4.35 -3.21 19.55
C MET A 35 5.04 -4.47 19.03
N ILE A 36 5.38 -4.49 17.74
CA ILE A 36 6.03 -5.63 17.07
C ILE A 36 7.30 -5.13 16.40
N VAL A 37 8.41 -5.76 16.73
CA VAL A 37 9.69 -5.57 16.07
C VAL A 37 9.78 -6.57 14.91
N VAL A 38 10.11 -6.06 13.74
CA VAL A 38 10.36 -6.86 12.54
C VAL A 38 11.80 -6.63 12.08
N GLU A 39 12.48 -7.66 11.58
CA GLU A 39 13.91 -7.56 11.25
C GLU A 39 14.20 -7.73 9.75
N ASN A 40 13.25 -8.30 9.00
CA ASN A 40 13.40 -8.59 7.58
C ASN A 40 12.22 -8.06 6.74
N ILE A 41 12.45 -8.05 5.41
CA ILE A 41 11.51 -7.48 4.43
C ILE A 41 10.19 -8.26 4.41
N THR A 42 10.26 -9.59 4.50
CA THR A 42 9.08 -10.47 4.42
C THR A 42 8.16 -10.24 5.61
N GLU A 43 8.70 -10.32 6.83
CA GLU A 43 7.97 -10.02 8.06
C GLU A 43 7.38 -8.62 8.07
N ALA A 44 8.14 -7.63 7.60
CA ALA A 44 7.65 -6.25 7.53
C ALA A 44 6.43 -6.15 6.61
N LYS A 45 6.48 -6.76 5.41
CA LYS A 45 5.34 -6.77 4.47
C LYS A 45 4.13 -7.48 5.06
N GLU A 46 4.32 -8.68 5.61
CA GLU A 46 3.24 -9.47 6.22
C GLU A 46 2.61 -8.74 7.39
N THR A 47 3.43 -8.15 8.26
CA THR A 47 2.97 -7.35 9.40
C THR A 47 2.19 -6.12 8.94
N ILE A 48 2.66 -5.40 7.91
CA ILE A 48 1.93 -4.27 7.35
C ILE A 48 0.55 -4.70 6.86
N LEU A 49 0.48 -5.79 6.09
CA LEU A 49 -0.79 -6.31 5.57
C LEU A 49 -1.72 -6.85 6.66
N ALA A 50 -1.19 -7.44 7.73
CA ALA A 50 -1.96 -8.00 8.83
C ALA A 50 -2.55 -6.91 9.74
N PHE A 51 -1.79 -5.84 10.00
CA PHE A 51 -2.19 -4.77 10.93
C PHE A 51 -2.95 -3.62 10.24
N THR A 52 -3.00 -3.60 8.91
CA THR A 52 -3.77 -2.61 8.17
C THR A 52 -5.25 -2.98 8.10
N LYS A 53 -6.10 -2.04 8.55
CA LYS A 53 -7.56 -2.18 8.53
C LYS A 53 -8.22 -1.35 7.44
N ASN A 54 -7.58 -0.27 7.01
CA ASN A 54 -8.10 0.66 6.02
C ASN A 54 -7.02 0.95 4.97
N ALA A 55 -7.33 0.64 3.72
CA ALA A 55 -6.42 0.82 2.60
C ALA A 55 -6.10 2.30 2.34
N GLU A 56 -7.10 3.18 2.40
CA GLU A 56 -6.93 4.62 2.21
C GLU A 56 -5.97 5.21 3.26
N GLU A 57 -6.14 4.84 4.54
CA GLU A 57 -5.28 5.30 5.62
C GLU A 57 -3.83 4.91 5.41
N LEU A 58 -3.57 3.68 4.97
CA LEU A 58 -2.22 3.20 4.69
C LEU A 58 -1.60 3.97 3.52
N LEU A 59 -2.34 4.16 2.42
CA LEU A 59 -1.88 4.92 1.26
C LEU A 59 -1.59 6.41 1.60
N ARG A 60 -2.32 6.99 2.55
CA ARG A 60 -2.10 8.37 3.03
C ARG A 60 -0.81 8.50 3.84
N ARG A 61 -0.27 7.43 4.44
CA ARG A 61 0.95 7.51 5.27
C ARG A 61 2.14 8.07 4.51
N LYS A 62 3.00 8.81 5.21
CA LYS A 62 4.17 9.49 4.63
C LYS A 62 5.08 8.52 3.88
N LYS A 63 5.29 7.31 4.41
CA LYS A 63 6.17 6.31 3.77
C LYS A 63 5.64 5.76 2.45
N VAL A 64 4.33 5.78 2.23
CA VAL A 64 3.75 5.47 0.93
C VAL A 64 3.78 6.74 0.09
N GLN A 65 4.91 7.00 -0.56
CA GLN A 65 5.13 8.19 -1.37
C GLN A 65 4.26 8.20 -2.62
N ARG A 66 3.99 9.41 -3.14
CA ARG A 66 3.23 9.62 -4.38
C ARG A 66 3.77 8.75 -5.53
N ASP A 67 5.09 8.73 -5.70
CA ASP A 67 5.73 8.03 -6.81
C ASP A 67 5.61 6.51 -6.73
N LEU A 68 5.45 5.93 -5.52
CA LEU A 68 5.18 4.50 -5.36
C LEU A 68 3.79 4.16 -5.89
N ILE A 69 2.79 4.97 -5.54
CA ILE A 69 1.40 4.78 -6.00
C ILE A 69 1.32 5.03 -7.51
N PHE A 70 2.02 6.04 -8.01
CA PHE A 70 2.09 6.34 -9.44
C PHE A 70 2.69 5.17 -10.24
N LYS A 71 3.85 4.66 -9.80
CA LYS A 71 4.49 3.49 -10.43
C LYS A 71 3.59 2.27 -10.40
N TYR A 72 2.94 2.01 -9.26
CA TYR A 72 1.98 0.92 -9.13
C TYR A 72 0.85 1.02 -10.14
N LEU A 73 0.18 2.18 -10.23
CA LEU A 73 -0.91 2.37 -11.20
C LEU A 73 -0.43 2.16 -12.65
N ALA A 74 0.76 2.66 -12.99
CA ALA A 74 1.36 2.42 -14.30
C ALA A 74 1.61 0.92 -14.56
N THR A 75 2.08 0.16 -13.57
CA THR A 75 2.28 -1.30 -13.71
C THR A 75 0.97 -2.08 -13.86
N GLU A 76 -0.14 -1.56 -13.32
CA GLU A 76 -1.47 -2.15 -13.52
C GLU A 76 -2.13 -1.66 -14.83
N GLY A 77 -1.42 -0.91 -15.68
CA GLY A 77 -1.95 -0.37 -16.93
C GLY A 77 -2.88 0.84 -16.76
N VAL A 78 -2.94 1.44 -15.56
CA VAL A 78 -3.73 2.64 -15.29
C VAL A 78 -2.87 3.88 -15.53
N ALA A 79 -3.06 4.52 -16.69
CA ALA A 79 -2.39 5.76 -17.02
C ALA A 79 -2.90 6.92 -16.15
N MET A 80 -1.96 7.65 -15.53
CA MET A 80 -2.23 8.86 -14.75
C MET A 80 -1.36 10.01 -15.27
N PRO A 81 -1.87 11.26 -15.29
CA PRO A 81 -1.04 12.43 -15.58
C PRO A 81 0.19 12.51 -14.66
N PRO A 82 1.39 12.88 -15.15
CA PRO A 82 2.60 12.92 -14.33
C PRO A 82 2.52 13.93 -13.18
N ASN A 83 1.72 14.99 -13.34
CA ASN A 83 1.44 16.01 -12.33
C ASN A 83 0.31 15.63 -11.35
N SER A 84 -0.23 14.41 -11.43
CA SER A 84 -1.30 13.95 -10.53
C SER A 84 -0.85 14.01 -9.07
N GLU A 85 -1.67 14.65 -8.24
CA GLU A 85 -1.41 14.74 -6.81
C GLU A 85 -1.65 13.40 -6.10
N LYS A 86 -1.02 13.22 -4.94
CA LYS A 86 -1.12 11.99 -4.15
C LYS A 86 -2.58 11.60 -3.88
N HIS A 87 -3.44 12.55 -3.52
CA HIS A 87 -4.84 12.26 -3.20
C HIS A 87 -5.61 11.70 -4.42
N MET A 88 -5.31 12.17 -5.64
CA MET A 88 -5.91 11.67 -6.88
C MET A 88 -5.47 10.23 -7.18
N LEU A 89 -4.17 9.95 -7.00
CA LEU A 89 -3.62 8.60 -7.17
C LEU A 89 -4.24 7.61 -6.17
N ILE A 90 -4.44 8.04 -4.92
CA ILE A 90 -5.12 7.22 -3.89
C ILE A 90 -6.54 6.90 -4.33
N LYS A 91 -7.33 7.92 -4.70
CA LYS A 91 -8.70 7.72 -5.17
C LYS A 91 -8.75 6.72 -6.31
N ARG A 92 -7.88 6.90 -7.32
CA ARG A 92 -7.83 6.00 -8.48
C ARG A 92 -7.44 4.57 -8.12
N THR A 93 -6.53 4.40 -7.16
CA THR A 93 -6.11 3.09 -6.64
C THR A 93 -7.27 2.36 -5.96
N LEU A 94 -8.06 3.06 -5.15
CA LEU A 94 -9.24 2.48 -4.50
C LEU A 94 -10.35 2.12 -5.51
N GLU A 95 -10.54 2.95 -6.54
CA GLU A 95 -11.44 2.64 -7.66
C GLU A 95 -10.99 1.37 -8.40
N LEU A 96 -9.69 1.24 -8.68
CA LEU A 96 -9.13 0.04 -9.30
C LEU A 96 -9.45 -1.20 -8.45
N TRP A 97 -9.17 -1.18 -7.15
CA TRP A 97 -9.39 -2.33 -6.27
C TRP A 97 -10.86 -2.69 -6.04
N SER A 98 -11.76 -1.71 -6.10
CA SER A 98 -13.21 -1.95 -5.99
C SER A 98 -13.85 -2.42 -7.29
N SER A 99 -13.26 -2.09 -8.45
CA SER A 99 -13.74 -2.53 -9.77
C SER A 99 -13.41 -4.00 -10.07
N VAL A 100 -12.37 -4.55 -9.45
CA VAL A 100 -11.99 -5.95 -9.59
C VAL A 100 -12.94 -6.80 -8.75
N LYS A 101 -14.05 -7.25 -9.36
CA LYS A 101 -14.82 -8.36 -8.82
C LYS A 101 -14.05 -9.64 -9.08
N VAL A 102 -13.48 -10.23 -8.03
CA VAL A 102 -12.98 -11.61 -8.08
C VAL A 102 -14.21 -12.47 -8.44
N THR A 103 -14.19 -13.04 -9.64
CA THR A 103 -15.24 -13.91 -10.17
C THR A 103 -14.87 -15.36 -9.90
#